data_AF-A0A5C1AMH4-F1
#
_entry.id   AF-A0A5C1AMH4-F1
#
_cell.length_a   1.000
_cell.length_b   1.000
_cell.length_c   1.000
_cell.angle_alpha   90.00
_cell.angle_beta   90.00
_cell.angle_gamma   90.00
#
_symmetry.space_group_name_H-M   'P 1'
#
loop_
_entity.id
_entity.type
_entity.pdbx_description
1 polymer ?
#
loop_
_entity_poly.entity_id
_entity_poly.type
_entity_poly.pdbx_seq_one_letter_code
_entity_poly.pdbx_strand_id
1 'polypeptide(L)'
;MRPILLATVFLTGNIFFSQGGAAADDKKKPAPTVAEVSVANWEQPKELKKGKDAIFWVWYENGFWYLRTTGGKDVHRFQGLITVTGGKLSNLKGLGGEKKGKLADQYVFNKDRTMLEFDFRTGGQWDGLNFAVDENATAMKFELKVDGVARPAQVKIGKDGEHPAEADFITPARPVNKTPAAATGKPKK
;
A
#
# COMPACT_ATOMS: atom_id res chain seq x y z
N MET A 1 -63.16 8.88 -18.18
CA MET A 1 -63.15 7.98 -19.35
C MET A 1 -62.89 8.79 -20.62
N ARG A 2 -61.69 8.66 -21.19
CA ARG A 2 -61.33 9.03 -22.56
C ARG A 2 -60.23 8.04 -22.99
N PRO A 3 -60.34 7.36 -24.14
CA PRO A 3 -59.37 6.36 -24.57
C PRO A 3 -58.17 7.03 -25.23
N ILE A 4 -56.95 6.62 -24.88
CA ILE A 4 -55.74 6.97 -25.63
C ILE A 4 -55.26 5.71 -26.35
N LEU A 5 -55.13 5.85 -27.67
CA LEU A 5 -54.78 4.82 -28.62
C LEU A 5 -53.39 4.24 -28.37
N LEU A 6 -53.31 2.93 -28.58
CA LEU A 6 -52.13 2.12 -28.81
C LEU A 6 -51.43 2.58 -30.10
N ALA A 7 -50.11 2.80 -30.05
CA ALA A 7 -49.27 2.90 -31.24
C ALA A 7 -48.17 1.84 -31.14
N THR A 8 -48.36 0.74 -31.89
CA THR A 8 -47.38 -0.31 -32.10
C THR A 8 -46.42 0.14 -33.20
N VAL A 9 -45.16 0.37 -32.85
CA VAL A 9 -44.10 0.61 -33.83
C VAL A 9 -43.41 -0.72 -34.10
N PHE A 10 -43.62 -1.27 -35.30
CA PHE A 10 -42.78 -2.31 -35.86
C PHE A 10 -41.58 -1.63 -36.54
N LEU A 11 -40.38 -1.84 -36.01
CA LEU A 11 -39.15 -1.59 -36.74
C LEU A 11 -38.55 -2.93 -37.17
N THR A 12 -38.69 -3.23 -38.45
CA THR A 12 -37.95 -4.25 -39.17
C THR A 12 -36.50 -3.79 -39.32
N GLY A 13 -35.58 -4.44 -38.61
CA GLY A 13 -34.14 -4.22 -38.73
C GLY A 13 -33.44 -5.50 -39.18
N ASN A 14 -32.75 -5.41 -40.31
CA ASN A 14 -32.07 -6.49 -41.03
C ASN A 14 -31.19 -7.40 -40.16
N ILE A 15 -31.37 -8.71 -40.32
CA ILE A 15 -30.44 -9.73 -39.84
C ILE A 15 -29.26 -9.77 -40.83
N PHE A 16 -28.14 -9.16 -40.46
CA PHE A 16 -26.86 -9.48 -41.09
C PHE A 16 -26.29 -10.74 -40.42
N PHE A 17 -26.35 -11.86 -41.14
CA PHE A 17 -25.48 -13.00 -40.88
C PHE A 17 -24.06 -12.61 -41.30
N SER A 18 -23.19 -12.35 -40.33
CA SER A 18 -21.74 -12.41 -40.52
C SER A 18 -21.27 -13.74 -39.95
N GLN A 19 -21.08 -14.71 -40.85
CA GLN A 19 -20.35 -15.94 -40.57
C GLN A 19 -18.89 -15.66 -40.94
N GLY A 20 -18.07 -15.31 -39.95
CA GLY A 20 -16.64 -15.05 -40.10
C GLY A 20 -15.91 -15.56 -38.87
N GLY A 21 -15.33 -16.75 -38.98
CA GLY A 21 -14.50 -17.32 -37.94
C GLY A 21 -13.21 -16.52 -37.77
N ALA A 22 -12.91 -16.17 -36.52
CA ALA A 22 -11.56 -16.13 -35.99
C ALA A 22 -11.69 -16.36 -34.49
N ALA A 23 -11.19 -17.50 -34.01
CA ALA A 23 -10.89 -17.68 -32.61
C ALA A 23 -9.85 -16.62 -32.25
N ALA A 24 -10.29 -15.51 -31.65
CA ALA A 24 -9.40 -14.61 -30.98
C ALA A 24 -8.92 -15.35 -29.74
N ASP A 25 -7.65 -15.73 -29.76
CA ASP A 25 -6.91 -16.10 -28.55
C ASP A 25 -7.17 -15.02 -27.51
N ASP A 26 -7.99 -15.35 -26.50
CA ASP A 26 -8.06 -14.63 -25.23
C ASP A 26 -6.69 -14.79 -24.55
N LYS A 27 -5.71 -14.01 -25.02
CA LYS A 27 -4.52 -13.69 -24.25
C LYS A 27 -4.99 -12.86 -23.08
N LYS A 28 -5.42 -13.56 -22.01
CA LYS A 28 -5.60 -13.04 -20.67
C LYS A 28 -4.41 -12.14 -20.38
N LYS A 29 -4.63 -10.82 -20.48
CA LYS A 29 -3.64 -9.81 -20.12
C LYS A 29 -3.15 -10.20 -18.72
N PRO A 30 -1.86 -10.51 -18.51
CA PRO A 30 -1.39 -10.85 -17.18
C PRO A 30 -1.79 -9.71 -16.26
N ALA A 31 -2.41 -10.06 -15.13
CA ALA A 31 -2.72 -9.07 -14.10
C ALA A 31 -1.45 -8.26 -13.83
N PRO A 32 -1.53 -6.93 -13.70
CA PRO A 32 -0.34 -6.11 -13.47
C PRO A 32 0.41 -6.70 -12.28
N THR A 33 1.63 -7.14 -12.54
CA THR A 33 2.53 -7.67 -11.51
C THR A 33 2.89 -6.49 -10.62
N VAL A 34 2.30 -6.41 -9.44
CA VAL A 34 2.66 -5.38 -8.45
C VAL A 34 4.15 -5.53 -8.15
N ALA A 35 4.90 -4.43 -8.23
CA ALA A 35 6.35 -4.46 -8.11
C ALA A 35 6.77 -4.85 -6.68
N GLU A 36 7.70 -5.80 -6.58
CA GLU A 36 8.36 -6.13 -5.32
C GLU A 36 9.48 -5.12 -5.04
N VAL A 37 9.56 -4.62 -3.81
CA VAL A 37 10.62 -3.70 -3.40
C VAL A 37 11.83 -4.48 -2.89
N SER A 38 13.01 -4.24 -3.47
CA SER A 38 14.27 -4.76 -2.95
C SER A 38 14.90 -3.76 -1.98
N VAL A 39 14.84 -4.05 -0.69
CA VAL A 39 15.50 -3.28 0.36
C VAL A 39 16.63 -4.12 0.97
N ALA A 40 17.82 -3.52 1.11
CA ALA A 40 18.97 -4.21 1.69
C ALA A 40 18.95 -4.17 3.23
N ASN A 41 18.56 -3.04 3.81
CA ASN A 41 18.51 -2.81 5.25
C ASN A 41 17.14 -2.30 5.67
N TRP A 42 16.40 -3.13 6.40
CA TRP A 42 15.03 -2.89 6.83
C TRP A 42 14.91 -2.17 8.18
N GLU A 43 16.02 -1.76 8.79
CA GLU A 43 16.00 -0.97 10.03
C GLU A 43 15.39 0.42 9.82
N GLN A 44 15.14 1.11 10.93
CA GLN A 44 14.61 2.47 10.91
C GLN A 44 15.38 3.42 9.95
N PRO A 45 14.66 4.18 9.09
CA PRO A 45 15.26 5.17 8.18
C PRO A 45 16.08 6.23 8.93
N LYS A 46 17.33 6.48 8.49
CA LYS A 46 18.23 7.48 9.10
C LYS A 46 17.70 8.92 9.00
N GLU A 47 16.90 9.18 7.97
CA GLU A 47 16.39 10.51 7.65
C GLU A 47 15.06 10.82 8.34
N LEU A 48 14.47 9.86 9.05
CA LEU A 48 13.20 10.04 9.76
C LEU A 48 13.32 11.19 10.77
N LYS A 49 12.66 12.31 10.47
CA LYS A 49 12.66 13.54 11.27
C LYS A 49 11.25 14.16 11.27
N LYS A 50 10.83 14.73 12.40
CA LYS A 50 9.53 15.41 12.53
C LYS A 50 9.51 16.77 11.83
N GLY A 51 8.31 17.24 11.48
CA GLY A 51 8.12 18.57 10.87
C GLY A 51 8.75 18.70 9.48
N LYS A 52 8.88 17.60 8.75
CA LYS A 52 9.44 17.52 7.38
C LYS A 52 8.33 17.27 6.37
N ASP A 53 8.68 17.06 5.11
CA ASP A 53 7.73 16.83 4.02
C ASP A 53 6.73 15.70 4.33
N ALA A 54 5.62 15.72 3.58
CA ALA A 54 4.58 14.70 3.64
C ALA A 54 5.14 13.35 3.17
N ILE A 55 5.54 12.48 4.10
CA ILE A 55 6.26 11.23 3.78
C ILE A 55 5.73 10.08 4.64
N PHE A 56 5.56 8.92 3.99
CA PHE A 56 5.46 7.62 4.64
C PHE A 56 6.85 7.05 4.90
N TRP A 57 7.06 6.53 6.10
CA TRP A 57 8.26 5.81 6.48
C TRP A 57 7.88 4.40 6.91
N VAL A 58 8.43 3.40 6.24
CA VAL A 58 8.08 1.99 6.43
C VAL A 58 9.35 1.21 6.73
N TRP A 59 9.36 0.44 7.81
CA TRP A 59 10.52 -0.40 8.13
C TRP A 59 10.10 -1.61 8.97
N TYR A 60 11.00 -2.58 9.06
CA TYR A 60 10.78 -3.81 9.80
C TYR A 60 11.99 -4.10 10.69
N GLU A 61 11.76 -4.14 11.99
CA GLU A 61 12.81 -4.44 12.98
C GLU A 61 12.20 -5.11 14.20
N ASN A 62 12.98 -5.98 14.85
CA ASN A 62 12.59 -6.65 16.10
C ASN A 62 11.23 -7.39 16.03
N GLY A 63 10.86 -7.91 14.85
CA GLY A 63 9.60 -8.64 14.66
C GLY A 63 8.36 -7.77 14.41
N PHE A 64 8.53 -6.46 14.29
CA PHE A 64 7.44 -5.51 14.06
C PHE A 64 7.63 -4.74 12.78
N TRP A 65 6.51 -4.50 12.10
CA TRP A 65 6.38 -3.48 11.10
C TRP A 65 6.07 -2.15 11.76
N TYR A 66 6.73 -1.13 11.25
CA TYR A 66 6.54 0.25 11.64
C TYR A 66 6.14 1.04 10.41
N LEU A 67 5.00 1.72 10.50
CA LEU A 67 4.57 2.73 9.56
C LEU A 67 4.55 4.05 10.31
N ARG A 68 5.21 5.08 9.78
CA ARG A 68 5.12 6.45 10.27
C ARG A 68 4.74 7.39 9.16
N THR A 69 4.07 8.45 9.54
CA THR A 69 3.77 9.59 8.69
C THR A 69 4.44 10.81 9.27
N THR A 70 4.98 11.65 8.39
CA THR A 70 5.52 12.96 8.75
C THR A 70 4.84 14.01 7.91
N GLY A 71 4.54 15.16 8.51
CA GLY A 71 4.01 16.32 7.80
C GLY A 71 4.74 17.59 8.22
N GLY A 72 4.70 18.58 7.32
CA GLY A 72 5.36 19.87 7.51
C GLY A 72 4.53 20.75 8.45
N LYS A 73 4.44 22.04 8.14
CA LYS A 73 3.51 22.93 8.85
C LYS A 73 2.05 22.62 8.48
N ASP A 74 1.83 22.16 7.25
CA ASP A 74 0.51 21.81 6.75
C ASP A 74 0.12 20.39 7.16
N VAL A 75 -1.17 20.21 7.45
CA VAL A 75 -1.74 18.90 7.75
C VAL A 75 -2.06 18.19 6.44
N HIS A 76 -1.50 16.99 6.28
CA HIS A 76 -1.77 16.12 5.14
C HIS A 76 -2.59 14.91 5.56
N ARG A 77 -3.40 14.39 4.63
CA ARG A 77 -4.07 13.11 4.80
C ARG A 77 -3.14 11.98 4.39
N PHE A 78 -2.93 11.01 5.26
CA PHE A 78 -2.22 9.79 4.93
C PHE A 78 -3.20 8.63 5.01
N GLN A 79 -3.38 7.92 3.92
CA GLN A 79 -4.34 6.82 3.85
C GLN A 79 -3.65 5.60 3.28
N GLY A 80 -4.12 4.43 3.69
CA GLY A 80 -3.67 3.23 3.03
C GLY A 80 -4.33 1.95 3.46
N LEU A 81 -3.98 0.92 2.71
CA LEU A 81 -4.37 -0.46 2.93
C LEU A 81 -3.11 -1.32 2.99
N ILE A 82 -3.03 -2.18 3.99
CA ILE A 82 -1.97 -3.18 4.11
C ILE A 82 -2.62 -4.55 4.14
N THR A 83 -2.30 -5.39 3.16
CA THR A 83 -2.83 -6.76 3.06
C THR A 83 -1.70 -7.76 3.30
N VAL A 84 -1.96 -8.82 4.06
CA VAL A 84 -1.01 -9.92 4.29
C VAL A 84 -1.43 -11.16 3.51
N THR A 85 -0.47 -11.83 2.90
CA THR A 85 -0.64 -13.11 2.20
C THR A 85 -0.08 -14.24 3.06
N GLY A 86 -0.83 -15.34 3.20
CA GLY A 86 -0.36 -16.55 3.88
C GLY A 86 -0.44 -16.54 5.41
N GLY A 87 -0.80 -15.41 6.03
CA GLY A 87 -0.85 -15.28 7.48
C GLY A 87 -1.83 -14.19 7.95
N LYS A 88 -1.67 -13.75 9.20
CA LYS A 88 -2.50 -12.75 9.86
C LYS A 88 -1.69 -11.64 10.50
N LEU A 89 -2.31 -10.48 10.58
CA LEU A 89 -1.86 -9.29 11.30
C LEU A 89 -2.19 -9.42 12.80
N SER A 90 -1.33 -8.84 13.63
CA SER A 90 -1.47 -8.85 15.09
C SER A 90 -0.81 -7.61 15.71
N ASN A 91 -0.98 -7.45 17.03
CA ASN A 91 -0.30 -6.44 17.85
C ASN A 91 -0.40 -4.99 17.33
N LEU A 92 -1.58 -4.61 16.82
CA LEU A 92 -1.83 -3.27 16.32
C LEU A 92 -1.78 -2.23 17.43
N LYS A 93 -0.89 -1.26 17.28
CA LYS A 93 -0.77 -0.12 18.19
C LYS A 93 -0.54 1.15 17.39
N GLY A 94 -1.45 2.11 17.54
CA GLY A 94 -1.24 3.46 17.04
C GLY A 94 -0.21 4.23 17.87
N LEU A 95 0.50 5.14 17.21
CA LEU A 95 1.41 6.11 17.79
C LEU A 95 1.03 7.50 17.29
N GLY A 96 0.98 8.46 18.20
CA GLY A 96 0.50 9.81 17.87
C GLY A 96 -1.02 9.86 17.70
N GLY A 97 -1.46 10.86 16.94
CA GLY A 97 -2.81 11.02 16.46
C GLY A 97 -3.78 11.71 17.41
N GLU A 98 -4.70 12.46 16.83
CA GLU A 98 -5.89 12.91 17.55
C GLU A 98 -6.84 11.73 17.76
N LYS A 99 -7.30 11.52 18.99
CA LYS A 99 -8.17 10.37 19.33
C LYS A 99 -9.66 10.67 19.21
N LYS A 100 -10.02 11.94 18.98
CA LYS A 100 -11.41 12.44 18.99
C LYS A 100 -11.54 13.63 18.04
N GLY A 101 -12.76 13.86 17.57
CA GLY A 101 -13.06 15.01 16.70
C GLY A 101 -12.94 14.69 15.22
N LYS A 102 -13.05 15.72 14.38
CA LYS A 102 -13.08 15.60 12.91
C LYS A 102 -11.74 15.19 12.29
N LEU A 103 -10.65 15.34 13.04
CA LEU A 103 -9.29 14.97 12.63
C LEU A 103 -8.83 13.69 13.33
N ALA A 104 -9.75 12.92 13.93
CA ALA A 104 -9.39 11.70 14.61
C ALA A 104 -8.77 10.69 13.64
N ASP A 105 -7.60 10.21 14.00
CA ASP A 105 -6.88 9.18 13.26
C ASP A 105 -7.61 7.84 13.39
N GLN A 106 -7.76 7.13 12.28
CA GLN A 106 -8.48 5.87 12.21
C GLN A 106 -7.56 4.76 11.72
N TYR A 107 -7.67 3.59 12.34
CA TYR A 107 -7.00 2.38 11.89
C TYR A 107 -7.73 1.15 12.41
N VAL A 108 -7.85 0.12 11.58
CA VAL A 108 -8.62 -1.07 11.92
C VAL A 108 -8.14 -2.30 11.16
N PHE A 109 -8.09 -3.45 11.84
CA PHE A 109 -8.00 -4.73 11.17
C PHE A 109 -9.37 -5.16 10.66
N ASN A 110 -9.43 -5.77 9.48
CA ASN A 110 -10.60 -6.53 9.10
C ASN A 110 -10.83 -7.72 10.05
N LYS A 111 -12.01 -8.33 9.96
CA LYS A 111 -12.42 -9.45 10.83
C LYS A 111 -11.44 -10.63 10.77
N ASP A 112 -10.92 -10.92 9.59
CA ASP A 112 -10.02 -12.06 9.35
C ASP A 112 -8.56 -11.76 9.71
N ARG A 113 -8.25 -10.51 10.05
CA ARG A 113 -6.91 -9.97 10.29
C ARG A 113 -5.94 -10.16 9.12
N THR A 114 -6.46 -10.16 7.91
CA THR A 114 -5.66 -10.22 6.67
C THR A 114 -5.43 -8.83 6.08
N MET A 115 -6.10 -7.80 6.63
CA MET A 115 -6.09 -6.44 6.10
C MET A 115 -6.09 -5.42 7.24
N LEU A 116 -5.29 -4.37 7.09
CA LEU A 116 -5.26 -3.17 7.92
C LEU A 116 -5.56 -1.96 7.05
N GLU A 117 -6.63 -1.25 7.40
CA GLU A 117 -6.98 0.04 6.78
C GLU A 117 -6.66 1.16 7.77
N PHE A 118 -6.17 2.29 7.27
CA PHE A 118 -5.89 3.47 8.09
C PHE A 118 -6.08 4.79 7.35
N ASP A 119 -6.34 5.84 8.13
CA ASP A 119 -6.51 7.23 7.68
C ASP A 119 -6.04 8.19 8.78
N PHE A 120 -4.93 8.90 8.54
CA PHE A 120 -4.30 9.82 9.47
C PHE A 120 -4.30 11.25 8.97
N ARG A 121 -4.31 12.20 9.91
CA ARG A 121 -4.15 13.64 9.68
C ARG A 121 -2.90 14.13 10.39
N THR A 122 -1.78 14.09 9.67
CA THR A 122 -0.46 14.40 10.24
C THR A 122 0.04 15.77 9.81
N GLY A 123 0.45 16.59 10.78
CA GLY A 123 1.17 17.85 10.59
C GLY A 123 2.06 18.16 11.79
N GLY A 124 3.30 18.63 11.57
CA GLY A 124 4.26 19.05 12.60
C GLY A 124 4.87 17.95 13.46
N GLN A 125 4.16 16.85 13.72
CA GLN A 125 4.59 15.69 14.50
C GLN A 125 4.62 14.41 13.65
N TRP A 126 4.77 13.27 14.32
CA TRP A 126 4.68 11.93 13.74
C TRP A 126 3.42 11.24 14.21
N ASP A 127 2.71 10.60 13.28
CA ASP A 127 1.70 9.59 13.59
C ASP A 127 2.13 8.25 12.98
N GLY A 128 1.38 7.19 13.27
CA GLY A 128 1.58 5.92 12.61
C GLY A 128 1.17 4.70 13.41
N LEU A 129 1.65 3.55 12.97
CA LEU A 129 1.26 2.23 13.46
C LEU A 129 2.48 1.36 13.72
N ASN A 130 2.36 0.52 14.74
CA ASN A 130 3.17 -0.67 14.91
C ASN A 130 2.24 -1.87 14.80
N PHE A 131 2.67 -2.91 14.09
CA PHE A 131 1.94 -4.17 14.01
C PHE A 131 2.91 -5.31 13.74
N ALA A 132 2.48 -6.52 14.03
CA ALA A 132 3.23 -7.74 13.74
C ALA A 132 2.45 -8.60 12.75
N VAL A 133 3.15 -9.54 12.11
CA VAL A 133 2.57 -10.58 11.27
C VAL A 133 2.96 -11.94 11.82
N ASP A 134 2.08 -12.94 11.68
CA ASP A 134 2.43 -14.30 12.10
C ASP A 134 3.50 -14.95 11.21
N GLU A 135 3.96 -16.12 11.62
CA GLU A 135 5.06 -16.82 10.96
C GLU A 135 4.71 -17.43 9.60
N ASN A 136 3.41 -17.60 9.30
CA ASN A 136 2.95 -18.16 8.03
C ASN A 136 2.85 -17.08 6.94
N ALA A 137 2.85 -15.80 7.34
CA ALA A 137 2.83 -14.69 6.42
C ALA A 137 4.05 -14.72 5.48
N THR A 138 3.80 -14.68 4.17
CA THR A 138 4.84 -14.73 3.14
C THR A 138 5.11 -13.37 2.55
N ALA A 139 4.07 -12.57 2.33
CA ALA A 139 4.17 -11.26 1.72
C ALA A 139 3.22 -10.26 2.36
N MET A 140 3.53 -8.98 2.19
CA MET A 140 2.60 -7.88 2.44
C MET A 140 2.49 -7.00 1.22
N LYS A 141 1.27 -6.55 0.94
CA LYS A 141 0.97 -5.56 -0.08
C LYS A 141 0.61 -4.25 0.61
N PHE A 142 1.23 -3.16 0.17
CA PHE A 142 0.97 -1.82 0.66
C PHE A 142 0.33 -0.99 -0.45
N GLU A 143 -0.75 -0.29 -0.14
CA GLU A 143 -1.38 0.70 -1.02
C GLU A 143 -1.44 2.03 -0.28
N LEU A 144 -0.53 2.95 -0.60
CA LEU A 144 -0.32 4.18 0.18
C LEU A 144 -0.68 5.44 -0.61
N LYS A 145 -1.37 6.38 0.04
CA LYS A 145 -1.80 7.64 -0.57
C LYS A 145 -1.57 8.82 0.37
N VAL A 146 -1.13 9.93 -0.20
CA VAL A 146 -1.06 11.24 0.46
C VAL A 146 -2.05 12.18 -0.23
N ASP A 147 -2.95 12.76 0.55
CA ASP A 147 -4.04 13.61 0.08
C ASP A 147 -4.90 12.94 -1.01
N GLY A 148 -5.13 11.62 -0.86
CA GLY A 148 -5.89 10.80 -1.80
C GLY A 148 -5.14 10.41 -3.07
N VAL A 149 -3.88 10.82 -3.23
CA VAL A 149 -3.07 10.59 -4.43
C VAL A 149 -1.92 9.62 -4.12
N ALA A 150 -1.68 8.66 -5.02
CA ALA A 150 -0.51 7.78 -4.98
C ALA A 150 0.77 8.59 -5.24
N ARG A 151 1.74 8.53 -4.32
CA ARG A 151 2.99 9.31 -4.40
C ARG A 151 4.20 8.44 -4.02
N PRO A 152 4.68 7.56 -4.92
CA PRO A 152 5.74 6.59 -4.61
C PRO A 152 7.02 7.25 -4.06
N ALA A 153 7.40 8.41 -4.59
CA ALA A 153 8.57 9.16 -4.12
C ALA A 153 8.46 9.65 -2.65
N GLN A 154 7.24 9.72 -2.12
CA GLN A 154 6.94 10.06 -0.72
C GLN A 154 6.80 8.81 0.17
N VAL A 155 7.17 7.63 -0.33
CA VAL A 155 7.28 6.41 0.47
C VAL A 155 8.76 6.08 0.64
N LYS A 156 9.22 6.01 1.88
CA LYS A 156 10.61 5.68 2.25
C LYS A 156 10.63 4.38 3.03
N ILE A 157 11.44 3.44 2.59
CA ILE A 157 11.46 2.07 3.08
C ILE A 157 12.88 1.71 3.55
N GLY A 158 12.97 1.24 4.79
CA GLY A 158 14.22 0.81 5.39
C GLY A 158 15.24 1.93 5.62
N LYS A 159 16.41 1.53 6.13
CA LYS A 159 17.42 2.41 6.72
C LYS A 159 17.92 3.49 5.77
N ASP A 160 18.06 3.11 4.50
CA ASP A 160 18.66 3.91 3.45
C ASP A 160 17.61 4.68 2.62
N GLY A 161 16.32 4.59 2.99
CA GLY A 161 15.26 5.42 2.41
C GLY A 161 14.90 5.05 0.98
N GLU A 162 14.97 3.75 0.65
CA GLU A 162 14.54 3.21 -0.64
C GLU A 162 13.07 3.57 -0.89
N HIS A 163 12.66 3.69 -2.15
CA HIS A 163 11.27 3.96 -2.49
C HIS A 163 10.79 3.02 -3.59
N PRO A 164 9.52 2.62 -3.57
CA PRO A 164 8.98 1.78 -4.62
C PRO A 164 8.85 2.58 -5.93
N ALA A 165 8.76 1.88 -7.06
CA ALA A 165 8.41 2.49 -8.34
C ALA A 165 6.96 3.02 -8.34
N GLU A 166 6.07 2.32 -7.64
CA GLU A 166 4.64 2.61 -7.53
C GLU A 166 4.21 2.67 -6.05
N ALA A 167 3.17 3.43 -5.73
CA ALA A 167 2.67 3.49 -4.33
C ALA A 167 1.85 2.24 -3.93
N ASP A 168 1.60 1.34 -4.89
CA ASP A 168 1.16 -0.04 -4.66
C ASP A 168 2.39 -0.95 -4.85
N PHE A 169 2.82 -1.62 -3.79
CA PHE A 169 4.03 -2.45 -3.80
C PHE A 169 3.96 -3.63 -2.84
N ILE A 170 4.80 -4.64 -3.10
CA ILE A 170 4.91 -5.85 -2.29
C ILE A 170 6.25 -5.90 -1.56
N THR A 171 6.23 -6.42 -0.34
CA THR A 171 7.42 -6.79 0.44
C THR A 171 7.31 -8.24 0.92
N PRO A 172 8.44 -8.89 1.26
CA PRO A 172 8.39 -10.04 2.16
C PRO A 172 7.66 -9.67 3.45
N ALA A 173 6.91 -10.58 4.05
CA ALA A 173 6.19 -10.28 5.29
C ALA A 173 7.12 -10.15 6.50
N ARG A 174 8.25 -10.86 6.50
CA ARG A 174 9.25 -10.87 7.57
C ARG A 174 10.65 -10.77 6.95
N PRO A 175 11.00 -9.59 6.39
CA PRO A 175 12.25 -9.44 5.68
C PRO A 175 13.45 -9.55 6.63
N VAL A 176 14.58 -9.97 6.07
CA VAL A 176 15.86 -10.04 6.77
C VAL A 176 16.83 -9.06 6.15
N ASN A 177 17.66 -8.43 6.97
CA ASN A 177 18.73 -7.56 6.48
C ASN A 177 19.72 -8.39 5.67
N LYS A 178 20.09 -7.89 4.49
CA LYS A 178 21.17 -8.48 3.71
C LYS A 178 22.47 -8.18 4.45
N THR A 179 23.19 -9.21 4.88
CA THR A 179 24.55 -9.05 5.41
C THR A 179 25.40 -8.36 4.35
N PRO A 180 26.12 -7.27 4.65
CA PRO A 180 27.09 -6.72 3.72
C PRO A 180 28.06 -7.84 3.34
N ALA A 181 28.23 -8.12 2.05
CA ALA A 181 29.26 -9.05 1.60
C ALA A 181 30.58 -8.61 2.24
N ALA A 182 31.19 -9.50 3.02
CA ALA A 182 32.42 -9.18 3.75
C ALA A 182 33.39 -8.55 2.76
N ALA A 183 33.80 -7.32 3.03
CA ALA A 183 34.79 -6.63 2.21
C ALA A 183 36.01 -7.56 2.12
N THR A 184 36.27 -8.09 0.93
CA THR A 184 37.43 -8.92 0.66
C THR A 184 38.66 -8.07 0.92
N GLY A 185 39.21 -8.23 2.12
CA GLY A 185 40.41 -7.55 2.56
C GLY A 185 41.52 -7.83 1.56
N LYS A 186 41.99 -6.78 0.88
CA LYS A 186 43.26 -6.82 0.17
C LYS A 186 44.33 -7.28 1.17
N PRO A 187 45.10 -8.34 0.89
CA PRO A 187 46.22 -8.68 1.75
C PRO A 187 47.20 -7.50 1.77
N LYS A 188 47.53 -7.01 2.96
CA LYS A 188 48.66 -6.08 3.14
C LYS A 188 49.92 -6.82 2.69
N LYS A 189 50.61 -6.27 1.70
CA LYS A 189 52.00 -6.63 1.40
C LYS A 189 52.92 -5.90 2.38
#